data_AF-A0A934LZU8-F1
#
_entry.id   AF-A0A934LZU8-F1
#
_cell.length_a   1.000
_cell.length_b   1.000
_cell.length_c   1.000
_cell.angle_alpha   90.00
_cell.angle_beta   90.00
_cell.angle_gamma   90.00
#
_symmetry.space_group_name_H-M   'P 1'
#
loop_
_entity.id
_entity.type
_entity.pdbx_description
1 polymer ?
#
loop_
_entity_poly.entity_id
_entity_poly.type
_entity_poly.pdbx_seq_one_letter_code
_entity_poly.pdbx_strand_id
1 'polypeptide(L)'
;MTPPPNEALNAIHAALQNSAAQMNDTAAALHDAAGRLDECPLFAQQTAELQARIENAWLPLIANFLTQIQVLSSSVDRLLHTESDQ
;
A
#
# COMPACT_ATOMS: atom_id res chain seq x y z
N MET A 1 30.83 4.31 -7.83
CA MET A 1 30.87 2.91 -7.36
C MET A 1 29.44 2.48 -7.14
N THR A 2 28.98 1.46 -7.87
CA THR A 2 27.66 0.86 -7.63
C THR A 2 27.72 0.05 -6.34
N PRO A 3 26.69 0.12 -5.47
CA PRO A 3 26.64 -0.69 -4.27
C PRO A 3 26.66 -2.18 -4.64
N PRO A 4 27.25 -3.04 -3.80
CA PRO A 4 27.22 -4.49 -4.01
C PRO A 4 25.76 -4.99 -4.11
N PRO A 5 25.49 -6.03 -4.92
CA PRO A 5 24.13 -6.50 -5.23
C PRO A 5 23.24 -6.69 -4.00
N ASN A 6 23.80 -7.26 -2.92
CA ASN A 6 23.08 -7.56 -1.69
C ASN A 6 22.64 -6.28 -0.93
N GLU A 7 23.44 -5.21 -0.99
CA GLU A 7 23.09 -3.93 -0.34
C GLU A 7 21.99 -3.20 -1.12
N ALA A 8 22.00 -3.30 -2.44
CA ALA A 8 20.91 -2.81 -3.29
C ALA A 8 19.60 -3.61 -3.06
N LEU A 9 19.67 -4.93 -2.94
CA LEU A 9 18.52 -5.79 -2.63
C LEU A 9 17.91 -5.48 -1.26
N ASN A 10 18.75 -5.28 -0.24
CA ASN A 10 18.30 -4.86 1.10
C ASN A 10 17.62 -3.49 1.10
N ALA A 11 18.18 -2.52 0.36
CA ALA A 11 17.57 -1.20 0.22
C ALA A 11 16.19 -1.28 -0.49
N ILE A 12 16.06 -2.13 -1.51
CA ILE A 12 14.79 -2.38 -2.20
C ILE A 12 13.78 -3.02 -1.25
N HIS A 13 14.19 -4.01 -0.45
CA HIS A 13 13.31 -4.67 0.53
C HIS A 13 12.75 -3.65 1.54
N ALA A 14 13.60 -2.81 2.12
CA ALA A 14 13.19 -1.78 3.07
C ALA A 14 12.26 -0.72 2.43
N ALA A 15 12.53 -0.32 1.19
CA ALA A 15 11.67 0.60 0.45
C ALA A 15 10.27 0.03 0.20
N LEU A 16 10.16 -1.26 -0.12
CA LEU A 16 8.90 -1.95 -0.33
C LEU A 16 8.06 -2.02 0.96
N GLN A 17 8.69 -2.37 2.09
CA GLN A 17 8.01 -2.39 3.39
C GLN A 17 7.47 -1.02 3.79
N ASN A 18 8.28 0.03 3.63
CA ASN A 18 7.86 1.41 3.94
C ASN A 18 6.70 1.88 3.04
N SER A 19 6.73 1.52 1.75
CA SER A 19 5.64 1.84 0.81
C SER A 19 4.34 1.14 1.19
N ALA A 20 4.39 -0.14 1.56
CA ALA A 20 3.23 -0.89 2.03
C ALA A 20 2.61 -0.27 3.29
N ALA A 21 3.43 0.13 4.26
CA ALA A 21 2.97 0.77 5.49
C ALA A 21 2.24 2.09 5.22
N GLN A 22 2.83 2.99 4.43
CA GLN A 22 2.22 4.28 4.08
C GLN A 22 0.88 4.12 3.35
N MET A 23 0.76 3.08 2.52
CA MET A 23 -0.49 2.80 1.81
C MET A 23 -1.58 2.24 2.71
N ASN A 24 -1.24 1.38 3.66
CA ASN A 24 -2.19 0.92 4.68
C ASN A 24 -2.71 2.08 5.51
N ASP A 25 -1.84 3.00 5.94
CA ASP A 25 -2.23 4.18 6.71
C ASP A 25 -3.15 5.10 5.91
N THR A 26 -2.85 5.29 4.61
CA THR A 26 -3.70 6.06 3.70
C THR A 26 -5.08 5.43 3.52
N ALA A 27 -5.14 4.10 3.39
CA ALA A 27 -6.41 3.37 3.27
C ALA A 27 -7.26 3.53 4.54
N ALA A 28 -6.64 3.42 5.72
CA ALA A 28 -7.31 3.61 6.99
C ALA A 28 -7.85 5.04 7.15
N ALA A 29 -7.06 6.05 6.80
CA ALA A 29 -7.48 7.45 6.87
C ALA A 29 -8.64 7.77 5.90
N LEU A 30 -8.63 7.19 4.68
CA LEU A 30 -9.73 7.34 3.73
C LEU A 30 -11.01 6.69 4.22
N HIS A 31 -10.92 5.49 4.81
CA HIS A 31 -12.07 4.80 5.39
C HIS A 31 -12.67 5.57 6.58
N ASP A 32 -11.83 6.08 7.48
CA ASP A 32 -12.28 6.91 8.61
C ASP A 32 -12.94 8.22 8.12
N ALA A 33 -12.31 8.89 7.15
CA ALA A 33 -12.88 10.09 6.54
C ALA A 33 -14.24 9.84 5.88
N ALA A 34 -14.42 8.68 5.22
CA ALA A 34 -15.71 8.29 4.66
C ALA A 34 -16.79 8.14 5.74
N GLY A 35 -16.52 7.38 6.80
CA GLY A 35 -17.47 7.20 7.92
C GLY A 35 -17.84 8.50 8.64
N ARG A 36 -16.93 9.48 8.69
CA ARG A 36 -17.20 10.80 9.27
C ARG A 36 -18.03 11.72 8.38
N LEU A 37 -18.09 11.50 7.08
CA LEU A 37 -18.89 12.34 6.18
C LEU A 37 -20.39 12.02 6.30
N ASP A 38 -20.75 10.77 6.64
CA ASP A 38 -22.14 10.34 6.90
C ASP A 38 -22.83 11.15 8.02
N GLU A 39 -22.06 11.80 8.90
CA GLU A 39 -22.57 12.63 9.99
C GLU A 39 -23.05 14.02 9.53
N CYS A 40 -22.87 14.39 8.26
CA CYS A 40 -23.19 15.74 7.75
C CYS A 40 -24.44 15.74 6.83
N PRO A 41 -25.66 15.91 7.39
CA PRO A 41 -26.92 15.80 6.62
C PRO A 41 -27.12 16.87 5.55
N LEU A 42 -26.39 18.00 5.63
CA LEU A 42 -26.46 19.07 4.63
C LEU A 42 -25.88 18.65 3.27
N PHE A 43 -25.02 17.63 3.24
CA PHE A 43 -24.33 17.15 2.04
C PHE A 43 -24.50 15.65 1.81
N ALA A 44 -25.54 15.03 2.37
CA ALA A 44 -25.72 13.57 2.38
C ALA A 44 -25.57 12.90 0.99
N GLN A 45 -26.07 13.52 -0.08
CA GLN A 45 -25.98 12.96 -1.43
C GLN A 45 -24.55 13.01 -2.00
N GLN A 46 -23.84 14.13 -1.80
CA GLN A 46 -22.45 14.29 -2.24
C GLN A 46 -21.50 13.40 -1.42
N THR A 47 -21.81 13.24 -0.15
CA THR A 47 -21.12 12.32 0.77
C THR A 47 -21.26 10.88 0.30
N ALA A 48 -22.48 10.41 0.02
CA ALA A 48 -22.72 9.05 -0.44
C ALA A 48 -22.00 8.75 -1.76
N GLU A 49 -21.96 9.70 -2.69
CA GLU A 49 -21.19 9.57 -3.94
C GLU A 49 -19.67 9.50 -3.70
N LEU A 50 -19.15 10.31 -2.77
CA LEU A 50 -17.74 10.28 -2.38
C LEU A 50 -17.37 8.95 -1.72
N GLN A 51 -18.18 8.50 -0.77
CA GLN A 51 -17.99 7.23 -0.08
C GLN A 51 -18.04 6.05 -1.05
N ALA A 52 -19.02 6.03 -1.95
CA ALA A 52 -19.10 5.01 -2.99
C ALA A 52 -17.86 5.01 -3.92
N ARG A 53 -17.29 6.17 -4.24
CA ARG A 53 -16.05 6.24 -5.03
C ARG A 53 -14.85 5.71 -4.26
N ILE A 54 -14.73 6.02 -2.98
CA ILE A 54 -13.66 5.51 -2.12
C ILE A 54 -13.74 3.98 -2.04
N GLU A 55 -14.93 3.45 -1.73
CA GLU A 55 -15.16 2.01 -1.55
C GLU A 55 -15.01 1.21 -2.84
N ASN A 56 -15.56 1.69 -3.96
CA ASN A 56 -15.61 0.91 -5.20
C ASN A 56 -14.41 1.11 -6.13
N ALA A 57 -13.68 2.23 -6.03
CA ALA A 57 -12.56 2.52 -6.91
C ALA A 57 -11.22 2.58 -6.16
N TRP A 58 -11.14 3.28 -5.03
CA TRP A 58 -9.85 3.56 -4.39
C TRP A 58 -9.36 2.38 -3.56
N LEU A 59 -10.24 1.78 -2.73
CA LEU A 59 -9.86 0.62 -1.92
C LEU A 59 -9.41 -0.59 -2.77
N PRO A 60 -10.10 -0.98 -3.87
CA PRO A 60 -9.65 -2.09 -4.71
C PRO A 60 -8.31 -1.81 -5.40
N LEU A 61 -8.05 -0.57 -5.83
CA LEU A 61 -6.78 -0.18 -6.42
C LEU A 61 -5.64 -0.27 -5.41
N ILE A 62 -5.86 0.22 -4.18
CA ILE A 62 -4.89 0.13 -3.09
C ILE A 62 -4.62 -1.34 -2.75
N ALA A 63 -5.66 -2.18 -2.62
CA ALA A 63 -5.51 -3.60 -2.32
C ALA A 63 -4.72 -4.35 -3.42
N ASN A 64 -4.99 -4.06 -4.70
CA ASN A 64 -4.24 -4.62 -5.80
C ASN A 64 -2.76 -4.23 -5.75
N PHE A 65 -2.48 -2.96 -5.45
CA PHE A 65 -1.11 -2.47 -5.37
C PHE A 65 -0.35 -3.06 -4.16
N LEU A 66 -0.99 -3.17 -3.00
CA LEU A 66 -0.42 -3.87 -1.84
C LEU A 66 -0.09 -5.33 -2.15
N THR A 67 -0.95 -6.02 -2.91
CA THR A 67 -0.70 -7.39 -3.37
C THR A 67 0.54 -7.47 -4.27
N GLN A 68 0.72 -6.50 -5.17
CA GLN A 68 1.92 -6.43 -6.00
C GLN A 68 3.19 -6.18 -5.18
N ILE A 69 3.13 -5.29 -4.19
CA ILE A 69 4.24 -5.10 -3.24
C ILE A 69 4.54 -6.40 -2.50
N GLN A 70 3.54 -7.12 -2.02
CA GLN A 70 3.72 -8.40 -1.32
C GLN A 70 4.48 -9.41 -2.18
N VAL A 71 4.06 -9.59 -3.44
CA VAL A 71 4.69 -10.50 -4.41
C VAL A 71 6.13 -10.10 -4.70
N LEU A 72 6.38 -8.80 -4.88
CA LEU A 72 7.71 -8.28 -5.15
C LEU A 72 8.61 -8.43 -3.92
N SER A 73 8.12 -8.12 -2.73
CA SER A 73 8.83 -8.28 -1.46
C SER A 73 9.23 -9.72 -1.22
N SER A 74 8.32 -10.69 -1.44
CA SER A 74 8.65 -12.12 -1.33
C SER A 74 9.68 -12.58 -2.37
N SER A 75 9.72 -11.94 -3.53
CA SER A 75 10.70 -12.27 -4.58
C SER A 75 12.09 -11.74 -4.24
N VAL A 76 12.17 -10.52 -3.70
CA VAL A 76 13.42 -9.93 -3.18
C VAL A 76 13.93 -10.73 -1.99
N ASP A 77 13.05 -11.14 -1.09
CA ASP A 77 13.40 -11.93 0.09
C ASP A 77 14.00 -13.28 -0.30
N ARG A 78 13.39 -13.99 -1.27
CA ARG A 78 13.96 -15.23 -1.80
C ARG A 78 15.36 -15.02 -2.38
N LEU A 79 15.58 -13.96 -3.15
CA LEU A 79 16.90 -13.65 -3.73
C LEU A 79 17.96 -13.45 -2.64
N LEU A 80 17.65 -12.67 -1.60
CA LEU A 80 18.57 -12.45 -0.46
C LEU A 80 18.95 -13.76 0.25
N HIS A 81 18.00 -14.68 0.40
CA HIS A 81 18.25 -15.98 1.02
C HIS A 81 19.04 -16.93 0.11
N THR A 82 18.86 -16.82 -1.22
CA THR A 82 19.60 -17.66 -2.19
C THR A 82 21.06 -17.20 -2.35
N GLU A 83 21.33 -15.89 -2.22
CA GLU A 83 22.68 -15.33 -2.25
C GLU A 83 23.47 -15.59 -0.95
N SER A 84 22.81 -15.90 0.16
CA SER A 84 23.49 -16.27 1.42
C SER A 84 24.06 -17.68 1.45
N ASP A 85 23.64 -18.56 0.52
CA ASP A 85 24.04 -19.99 0.48
C ASP A 85 25.22 -20.30 -0.49
N GLN A 86 25.87 -19.28 -1.07
CA GLN A 86 27.11 -19.44 -1.89
C GLN A 86 28.37 -18.98 -1.15
#